data_AF-A0A2P4P597-F1
#
_entry.id   AF-A0A2P4P597-F1
#
_cell.length_a   1.000
_cell.length_b   1.000
_cell.length_c   1.000
_cell.angle_alpha   90.00
_cell.angle_beta   90.00
_cell.angle_gamma   90.00
#
_symmetry.space_group_name_H-M   'P 1'
#
loop_
_entity.id
_entity.type
_entity.pdbx_description
1 polymer ?
#
loop_
_entity_poly.entity_id
_entity_poly.type
_entity_poly.pdbx_seq_one_letter_code
_entity_poly.pdbx_strand_id
1 'polypeptide(L)'
;MACSKLFSGDLPELIDKVIQYFRYDYKTLRSCILINRLWCRLAIPLLWEDPFSIKFPKNYQFIEIYLRNLNDDYKTKLNEYNKVRYNNLNK
;
A
#
# COMPACT_ATOMS: atom_id res chain seq x y z
N MET A 1 -29.28 12.30 7.60
CA MET A 1 -27.80 12.22 7.54
C MET A 1 -27.21 12.56 8.90
N ALA A 2 -27.17 11.60 9.83
CA ALA A 2 -26.92 11.85 11.26
C ALA A 2 -25.55 11.37 11.79
N CYS A 3 -24.64 10.89 10.93
CA CYS A 3 -23.35 10.32 11.37
C CYS A 3 -22.16 11.30 11.35
N SER A 4 -22.37 12.61 11.11
CA SER A 4 -21.29 13.60 11.13
C SER A 4 -20.91 14.09 12.54
N LYS A 5 -21.74 13.85 13.57
CA LYS A 5 -21.50 14.35 14.93
C LYS A 5 -20.65 13.43 15.82
N LEU A 6 -20.61 12.12 15.55
CA LEU A 6 -19.84 11.14 16.34
C LEU A 6 -18.30 11.28 16.20
N PHE A 7 -17.81 11.92 15.14
CA PHE A 7 -16.37 12.09 14.89
C PHE A 7 -15.87 13.51 15.12
N SER A 8 -16.69 14.37 15.75
CA SER A 8 -16.37 15.80 15.89
C SER A 8 -15.58 16.18 17.15
N GLY A 9 -15.29 15.25 18.07
CA GLY A 9 -14.63 15.65 19.32
C GLY A 9 -13.96 14.56 20.18
N ASP A 10 -14.33 13.29 20.10
CA ASP A 10 -13.91 12.33 21.12
C ASP A 10 -12.71 11.47 20.67
N LEU A 11 -11.51 11.98 20.97
CA LEU A 11 -10.20 11.28 20.99
C LEU A 11 -9.68 10.67 19.66
N PRO A 12 -9.11 11.50 18.77
CA PRO A 12 -8.27 11.04 17.66
C PRO A 12 -7.14 10.09 18.11
N GLU A 13 -6.62 10.29 19.32
CA GLU A 13 -5.57 9.48 19.95
C GLU A 13 -6.00 8.02 20.20
N LEU A 14 -7.29 7.79 20.53
CA LEU A 14 -7.80 6.44 20.72
C LEU A 14 -7.90 5.71 19.38
N ILE A 15 -8.39 6.40 18.35
CA ILE A 15 -8.49 5.85 16.99
C ILE A 15 -7.10 5.53 16.46
N ASP A 16 -6.12 6.41 16.69
CA ASP A 16 -4.73 6.14 16.32
C ASP A 16 -4.19 4.87 17.00
N LYS A 17 -4.38 4.74 18.33
CA LYS A 17 -4.00 3.50 19.05
C LYS A 17 -4.67 2.24 18.49
N VAL A 18 -5.96 2.32 18.15
CA VAL A 18 -6.68 1.19 17.54
C VAL A 18 -6.12 0.84 16.16
N ILE A 19 -5.86 1.82 15.31
CA ILE A 19 -5.31 1.58 13.96
C ILE A 19 -3.87 1.06 14.06
N GLN A 20 -3.07 1.56 15.01
CA GLN A 20 -1.72 1.06 15.26
C GLN A 20 -1.70 -0.40 15.71
N TYR A 21 -2.72 -0.86 16.43
CA TYR A 21 -2.87 -2.28 16.74
C TYR A 21 -3.01 -3.16 15.49
N PHE A 22 -3.56 -2.60 14.40
CA PHE A 22 -3.71 -3.28 13.11
C PHE A 22 -2.53 -3.11 12.16
N ARG A 23 -1.41 -2.51 12.58
CA ARG A 23 -0.25 -2.18 11.72
C ARG A 23 0.21 -3.30 10.79
N TYR A 24 0.13 -4.56 11.22
CA TYR A 24 0.55 -5.72 10.43
C TYR A 24 -0.63 -6.53 9.83
N ASP A 25 -1.87 -6.11 10.08
CA ASP A 25 -3.06 -6.70 9.46
C ASP A 25 -3.55 -5.84 8.29
N TYR A 26 -2.91 -6.06 7.14
CA TYR A 26 -3.19 -5.36 5.88
C TYR A 26 -4.63 -5.49 5.41
N LYS A 27 -5.31 -6.60 5.71
CA LYS A 27 -6.72 -6.78 5.31
C LYS A 27 -7.61 -5.85 6.12
N THR A 28 -7.38 -5.79 7.43
CA THR A 28 -8.13 -4.90 8.31
C THR A 28 -7.81 -3.44 8.01
N LEU A 29 -6.54 -3.07 7.82
CA LEU A 29 -6.16 -1.72 7.43
C LEU A 29 -6.79 -1.30 6.08
N ARG A 30 -6.89 -2.20 5.10
CA ARG A 30 -7.59 -1.92 3.84
C ARG A 30 -9.08 -1.60 4.08
N SER A 31 -9.75 -2.35 4.95
CA SER A 31 -11.13 -2.06 5.34
C SER A 31 -11.24 -0.72 6.07
N CYS A 32 -10.28 -0.38 6.95
CA CYS A 32 -10.24 0.89 7.68
C CYS A 32 -10.22 2.11 6.75
N ILE A 33 -9.51 2.05 5.61
CA ILE A 33 -9.47 3.14 4.63
C ILE A 33 -10.87 3.51 4.12
N LEU A 34 -11.78 2.53 4.03
CA LEU A 34 -13.10 2.70 3.44
C LEU A 34 -14.15 3.23 4.44
N ILE A 35 -13.81 3.33 5.74
CA ILE A 35 -14.76 3.73 6.79
C ILE A 35 -15.10 5.22 6.70
N ASN A 36 -14.09 6.10 6.84
CA ASN A 36 -14.25 7.55 6.74
C ASN A 36 -12.89 8.25 6.51
N ARG A 37 -12.90 9.57 6.33
CA ARG A 37 -11.69 10.37 6.06
C ARG A 37 -10.63 10.29 7.17
N LEU A 38 -11.02 10.17 8.44
CA LEU A 38 -10.08 10.10 9.57
C LEU A 38 -9.36 8.75 9.58
N TRP A 39 -10.12 7.65 9.49
CA TRP A 39 -9.55 6.30 9.42
C TRP A 39 -8.69 6.10 8.19
N CYS A 40 -9.11 6.64 7.05
CA CYS A 40 -8.32 6.69 5.83
C CYS A 40 -6.97 7.38 6.04
N ARG A 41 -6.97 8.56 6.67
CA ARG A 41 -5.75 9.33 6.96
C ARG A 41 -4.76 8.58 7.84
N LEU A 42 -5.23 7.81 8.81
CA LEU A 42 -4.40 7.08 9.76
C LEU A 42 -3.96 5.72 9.23
N ALA A 43 -4.80 5.01 8.47
CA ALA A 43 -4.48 3.69 7.94
C ALA A 43 -3.56 3.72 6.72
N ILE A 44 -3.63 4.75 5.87
CA ILE A 44 -2.77 4.87 4.67
C ILE A 44 -1.27 4.83 5.03
N PRO A 45 -0.74 5.63 5.98
CA PRO A 45 0.67 5.57 6.35
C PRO A 45 1.15 4.18 6.76
N LEU A 46 0.32 3.42 7.50
CA LEU A 46 0.68 2.06 7.93
C LEU A 46 0.66 1.06 6.77
N LEU A 47 -0.30 1.18 5.85
CA LEU A 47 -0.36 0.35 4.64
C LEU A 47 0.82 0.59 3.69
N TRP A 48 1.36 1.80 3.69
CA TRP A 48 2.48 2.22 2.83
C TRP A 48 3.80 2.32 3.58
N GLU A 49 3.89 1.82 4.81
CA GLU A 49 5.12 1.85 5.59
C GLU A 49 6.22 1.01 4.95
N ASP A 50 5.87 -0.18 4.45
CA ASP A 50 6.80 -1.06 3.72
C ASP A 50 6.06 -1.77 2.56
N PRO A 51 5.79 -1.05 1.44
CA PRO A 51 5.04 -1.61 0.32
C PRO A 51 5.79 -2.76 -0.37
N PHE A 52 7.12 -2.84 -0.26
CA PHE A 52 7.89 -3.90 -0.93
C PHE A 52 8.27 -5.05 -0.01
N SER A 53 7.72 -5.09 1.21
CA SER A 53 7.99 -6.16 2.17
C SER A 53 7.61 -7.53 1.64
N ILE A 54 8.60 -8.43 1.55
CA ILE A 54 8.43 -9.82 1.14
C ILE A 54 7.52 -10.60 2.14
N LYS A 55 7.40 -10.10 3.37
CA LYS A 55 6.55 -10.68 4.43
C LYS A 55 5.06 -10.68 4.06
N PHE A 56 4.63 -9.86 3.10
CA PHE A 56 3.23 -9.73 2.68
C PHE A 56 3.07 -10.03 1.19
N PRO A 57 3.12 -11.32 0.80
CA PRO A 57 3.25 -11.76 -0.60
C PRO A 57 2.06 -11.44 -1.52
N LYS A 58 1.02 -10.76 -1.03
CA LYS A 58 -0.21 -10.45 -1.80
C LYS A 58 -0.32 -9.01 -2.27
N ASN A 59 0.65 -8.16 -1.94
CA ASN A 59 0.58 -6.74 -2.23
C ASN A 59 1.31 -6.33 -3.53
N TYR A 60 1.96 -7.24 -4.27
CA TYR A 60 2.69 -6.89 -5.50
C TYR A 60 1.84 -6.30 -6.64
N GLN A 61 0.51 -6.26 -6.49
CA GLN A 61 -0.40 -5.69 -7.48
C GLN A 61 -0.06 -4.24 -7.84
N PHE A 62 0.46 -3.45 -6.90
CA PHE A 62 0.91 -2.09 -7.22
C PHE A 62 2.21 -2.06 -8.03
N ILE A 63 3.10 -3.04 -7.88
CA ILE A 63 4.31 -3.14 -8.73
C ILE A 63 3.88 -3.23 -10.19
N GLU A 64 2.88 -4.05 -10.49
CA GLU A 64 2.33 -4.18 -11.83
C GLU A 64 1.78 -2.85 -12.35
N ILE A 65 1.05 -2.10 -11.51
CA ILE A 65 0.53 -0.77 -11.86
C ILE A 65 1.67 0.21 -12.16
N TYR A 66 2.71 0.25 -11.31
CA TYR A 66 3.88 1.09 -11.55
C TYR A 66 4.57 0.73 -12.86
N LEU A 67 4.80 -0.58 -13.10
CA LEU A 67 5.44 -1.06 -14.32
C LEU A 67 4.63 -0.73 -15.58
N ARG A 68 3.30 -0.84 -15.54
CA ARG A 68 2.41 -0.49 -16.67
C ARG A 68 2.48 1.01 -16.99
N ASN A 69 2.61 1.86 -15.98
CA ASN A 69 2.63 3.33 -16.13
C ASN A 69 4.03 3.92 -16.35
N LEU A 70 5.09 3.11 -16.44
CA LEU A 70 6.43 3.60 -16.80
C LEU A 70 6.44 4.19 -18.22
N ASN A 71 7.33 5.17 -18.44
CA ASN A 71 7.63 5.66 -19.78
C ASN A 71 8.17 4.53 -20.68
N ASP A 72 7.90 4.60 -21.98
CA ASP A 72 8.29 3.58 -22.94
C ASP A 72 9.82 3.42 -23.04
N ASP A 73 10.58 4.50 -22.87
CA ASP A 73 12.04 4.45 -22.76
C ASP A 73 12.51 3.58 -21.58
N TYR A 74 11.87 3.75 -20.41
CA TYR A 74 12.20 2.96 -19.22
C TYR A 74 11.74 1.51 -19.36
N LYS A 75 10.59 1.28 -19.99
CA LYS A 75 10.13 -0.09 -20.31
C LYS A 75 11.11 -0.81 -21.22
N THR A 76 11.63 -0.11 -22.24
CA THR A 76 12.62 -0.65 -23.18
C THR A 76 13.92 -1.03 -22.46
N LYS A 77 14.48 -0.12 -21.66
CA LYS A 77 15.68 -0.39 -20.85
C LYS A 77 15.50 -1.55 -19.88
N LEU A 78 14.34 -1.63 -19.22
CA LEU A 78 14.04 -2.74 -18.30
C LEU A 78 13.99 -4.08 -19.04
N ASN A 79 13.43 -4.11 -20.25
CA ASN A 79 13.37 -5.32 -21.06
C ASN A 79 14.76 -5.78 -21.53
N GLU A 80 15.63 -4.84 -21.93
CA GLU A 80 17.03 -5.14 -22.26
C GLU A 80 17.79 -5.72 -21.07
N TYR A 81 17.67 -5.10 -19.90
CA TYR A 81 18.28 -5.62 -18.68
C TYR A 81 17.81 -7.03 -18.35
N ASN A 82 16.50 -7.30 -18.48
CA ASN A 82 15.93 -8.62 -18.26
C ASN A 82 16.47 -9.68 -19.25
N LYS A 83 16.64 -9.32 -20.53
CA LYS A 83 17.25 -10.20 -21.54
C LYS A 83 18.70 -10.55 -21.18
N VAL A 84 19.51 -9.56 -20.79
CA VAL A 84 20.91 -9.78 -20.36
C VAL A 84 20.96 -10.69 -19.13
N ARG A 85 20.12 -10.43 -18.13
CA ARG A 85 20.04 -11.25 -16.92
C ARG A 85 19.65 -12.70 -17.22
N TYR A 86 18.66 -12.91 -18.11
CA TYR A 86 18.22 -14.25 -18.51
C TYR A 86 19.33 -15.02 -19.23
N ASN A 87 20.05 -14.36 -20.14
CA ASN A 87 21.17 -14.96 -20.85
C ASN A 87 22.34 -15.33 -19.92
N ASN A 88 22.58 -14.53 -18.87
CA ASN A 88 23.63 -14.81 -17.87
C ASN A 88 23.26 -15.95 -16.91
N LEU A 89 21.97 -16.23 -16.69
CA LEU A 89 21.50 -17.34 -15.84
C LEU A 89 21.51 -18.70 -16.56
N ASN A 90 21.44 -18.69 -17.89
CA ASN A 90 21.41 -19.90 -18.72
C ASN A 90 22.77 -20.23 -19.36
N LYS A 91 23.85 -19.68 -18.82
CA LYS A 91 25.23 -19.87 -19.25
C LYS A 91 26.00 -20.58 -18.14
#